data_AF-A0AB34K5J1-F1
#
_entry.id   AF-A0AB34K5J1-F1
#
_cell.length_a   1.000
_cell.length_b   1.000
_cell.length_c   1.000
_cell.angle_alpha   90.00
_cell.angle_beta   90.00
_cell.angle_gamma   90.00
#
_symmetry.space_group_name_H-M   'P 1'
#
loop_
_entity.id
_entity.type
_entity.pdbx_description
1 polymer ?
#
loop_
_entity_poly.entity_id
_entity_poly.type
_entity_poly.pdbx_seq_one_letter_code
_entity_poly.pdbx_strand_id
1 'polypeptide(L)'
;MCRFCDKEKEESWELFSTPKEKLPPQPNEVERIRAEPRERTPPPVRTETKAKKEPNRWLASGEADAGDTEILWLAMALNFKGFPTVEEQKEWYKKVLLDETRAREQREAWKPLSTGDGAWPLKGKSSTLFEPIERALKCCTWTHSDYEKIGTAIQLWDGPGQHDGLGKTQLDSYIHKPPLGSRLNKKTAPPVRWRTWSVVKVAAMMKEHGVALRRALKLDVDPLTAPTSWDRIAAAEERASTAEKQLQEKQRATAKLVGTHRKLKDASKKKHRSVLRAEERAKLLQQQKEAKSALLSSLAAGGAGHLGQRRGEAASDSTTLRHQLGGQTA
;
A
#
# COMPACT_ATOMS: atom_id res chain seq x y z
N MET A 1 -25.69 -42.68 26.74
CA MET A 1 -27.09 -43.10 26.54
C MET A 1 -27.98 -42.16 27.33
N CYS A 2 -28.60 -41.18 26.68
CA CYS A 2 -29.74 -40.44 27.21
C CYS A 2 -30.88 -40.54 26.21
N ARG A 3 -32.02 -41.02 26.71
CA ARG A 3 -33.31 -41.19 26.02
C ARG A 3 -34.09 -39.86 26.06
N PHE A 4 -35.16 -39.82 25.27
CA PHE A 4 -36.24 -38.83 25.22
C PHE A 4 -35.99 -37.56 24.39
N CYS A 5 -36.52 -37.55 23.16
CA CYS A 5 -37.83 -36.94 22.86
C CYS A 5 -38.22 -37.25 21.40
N ASP A 6 -39.21 -38.14 21.26
CA ASP A 6 -39.97 -38.40 20.04
C ASP A 6 -41.13 -37.39 19.92
N LYS A 7 -41.44 -37.00 18.67
CA LYS A 7 -42.77 -36.74 18.03
C LYS A 7 -43.76 -35.80 18.75
N GLU A 8 -44.48 -34.89 18.08
CA GLU A 8 -45.52 -35.05 17.05
C GLU A 8 -45.68 -33.67 16.32
N LYS A 9 -45.71 -33.57 14.98
CA LYS A 9 -46.87 -33.66 14.06
C LYS A 9 -48.11 -32.81 14.45
N GLU A 10 -48.40 -31.80 13.62
CA GLU A 10 -49.71 -31.42 13.01
C GLU A 10 -49.52 -30.04 12.35
N GLU A 11 -49.49 -29.93 11.01
CA GLU A 11 -50.64 -29.68 10.13
C GLU A 11 -51.48 -28.45 10.54
N SER A 12 -51.24 -27.32 9.87
CA SER A 12 -52.32 -26.42 9.47
C SER A 12 -51.93 -25.64 8.22
N TRP A 13 -52.61 -25.99 7.13
CA TRP A 13 -52.64 -25.29 5.87
C TRP A 13 -53.88 -24.38 5.87
N GLU A 14 -53.70 -23.07 6.01
CA GLU A 14 -54.72 -22.07 5.64
C GLU A 14 -54.01 -20.89 4.97
N LEU A 15 -54.09 -20.77 3.64
CA LEU A 15 -55.10 -19.99 2.92
C LEU A 15 -55.08 -18.49 3.27
N PHE A 16 -54.17 -17.72 2.66
CA PHE A 16 -54.45 -16.33 2.29
C PHE A 16 -53.66 -15.95 1.03
N SER A 17 -54.26 -16.26 -0.13
CA SER A 17 -53.92 -15.64 -1.40
C SER A 17 -54.71 -14.34 -1.50
N THR A 18 -54.04 -13.19 -1.45
CA THR A 18 -54.60 -11.91 -1.90
C THR A 18 -54.00 -11.52 -3.25
N PRO A 19 -54.80 -11.25 -4.28
CA PRO A 19 -54.30 -10.79 -5.57
C PRO A 19 -53.82 -9.35 -5.43
N LYS A 20 -52.54 -9.09 -5.75
CA LYS A 20 -52.03 -7.73 -5.96
C LYS A 20 -52.60 -7.18 -7.26
N GLU A 21 -53.61 -6.33 -7.11
CA GLU A 21 -54.17 -5.47 -8.14
C GLU A 21 -53.08 -4.51 -8.67
N LYS A 22 -52.81 -4.59 -9.98
CA LYS A 22 -51.86 -3.73 -10.68
C LYS A 22 -52.56 -2.41 -11.01
N LEU A 23 -52.16 -1.32 -10.37
CA LEU A 23 -52.50 0.01 -10.86
C LEU A 23 -51.67 0.34 -12.13
N PRO A 24 -52.28 0.95 -13.15
CA PRO A 24 -51.57 1.46 -14.31
C PRO A 24 -50.76 2.73 -13.98
N PRO A 25 -49.64 2.98 -14.67
CA PRO A 25 -48.87 4.21 -14.50
C PRO A 25 -49.62 5.41 -15.13
N GLN A 26 -49.82 6.45 -14.32
CA GLN A 26 -50.23 7.78 -14.78
C GLN A 26 -49.10 8.43 -15.60
N PRO A 27 -49.36 8.93 -16.81
CA PRO A 27 -48.43 9.78 -17.54
C PRO A 27 -48.68 11.26 -17.22
N ASN A 28 -47.69 12.08 -17.56
CA ASN A 28 -47.66 13.56 -17.50
C ASN A 28 -47.11 14.05 -16.14
N GLU A 29 -46.21 15.04 -16.09
CA GLU A 29 -46.34 16.29 -16.82
C GLU A 29 -44.97 16.97 -16.97
N VAL A 30 -44.77 17.45 -18.18
CA VAL A 30 -43.64 18.27 -18.62
C VAL A 30 -43.99 19.72 -18.27
N GLU A 31 -43.36 20.30 -17.24
CA GLU A 31 -43.28 21.75 -17.08
C GLU A 31 -41.85 22.13 -16.64
N ARG A 32 -41.03 22.64 -17.57
CA ARG A 32 -40.85 24.09 -17.79
C ARG A 32 -40.61 24.87 -16.50
N ILE A 33 -39.45 24.66 -15.88
CA ILE A 33 -38.89 25.66 -14.97
C ILE A 33 -37.84 26.49 -15.72
N ARG A 34 -38.28 27.72 -15.97
CA ARG A 34 -37.61 28.95 -16.40
C ARG A 34 -36.16 29.03 -15.89
N ALA A 35 -35.23 29.23 -16.82
CA ALA A 35 -33.85 29.59 -16.53
C ALA A 35 -33.77 31.06 -16.10
N GLU A 36 -33.36 31.31 -14.85
CA GLU A 36 -32.85 32.61 -14.43
C GLU A 36 -31.32 32.65 -14.59
N PRO A 37 -30.73 33.78 -15.05
CA PRO A 37 -29.29 33.92 -15.21
C PRO A 37 -28.63 34.11 -13.84
N ARG A 38 -28.05 33.04 -13.30
CA ARG A 38 -27.15 33.13 -12.13
C ARG A 38 -25.84 33.80 -12.52
N GLU A 39 -25.50 34.86 -11.80
CA GLU A 39 -24.20 35.52 -11.79
C GLU A 39 -23.08 34.49 -11.59
N ARG A 40 -22.06 34.57 -12.45
CA ARG A 40 -20.90 33.69 -12.43
C ARG A 40 -20.02 34.02 -11.23
N THR A 41 -20.17 33.27 -10.16
CA THR A 41 -19.12 33.15 -9.14
C THR A 41 -17.94 32.39 -9.75
N PRO A 42 -16.70 32.88 -9.66
CA PRO A 42 -15.53 32.14 -10.13
C PRO A 42 -15.42 30.81 -9.36
N PRO A 43 -15.07 29.70 -10.03
CA PRO A 43 -14.96 28.41 -9.37
C PRO A 43 -13.89 28.47 -8.28
N PRO A 44 -14.14 27.90 -7.09
CA PRO A 44 -13.11 27.81 -6.06
C PRO A 44 -11.91 27.06 -6.63
N VAL A 45 -10.72 27.63 -6.41
CA VAL A 45 -9.42 27.06 -6.72
C VAL A 45 -9.43 25.61 -6.25
N ARG A 46 -9.21 24.70 -7.22
CA ARG A 46 -9.18 23.25 -7.05
C ARG A 46 -8.01 22.93 -6.12
N THR A 47 -8.26 22.99 -4.81
CA THR A 47 -7.35 22.41 -3.83
C THR A 47 -7.24 20.93 -4.13
N GLU A 48 -5.98 20.49 -4.14
CA GLU A 48 -5.50 19.15 -4.40
C GLU A 48 -6.56 18.08 -4.18
N THR A 49 -6.89 17.36 -5.26
CA THR A 49 -7.61 16.11 -5.19
C THR A 49 -6.95 15.24 -4.14
N LYS A 50 -7.54 15.20 -2.93
CA LYS A 50 -7.24 14.17 -1.92
C LYS A 50 -7.25 12.87 -2.69
N ALA A 51 -6.08 12.24 -2.81
CA ALA A 51 -5.96 10.91 -3.37
C ALA A 51 -7.06 10.07 -2.70
N LYS A 52 -8.03 9.60 -3.50
CA LYS A 52 -9.05 8.68 -2.99
C LYS A 52 -8.26 7.52 -2.43
N LYS A 53 -8.16 7.45 -1.10
CA LYS A 53 -7.51 6.36 -0.37
C LYS A 53 -8.13 5.09 -0.96
N GLU A 54 -7.33 4.32 -1.71
CA GLU A 54 -7.85 3.12 -2.34
C GLU A 54 -8.55 2.31 -1.26
N PRO A 55 -9.78 1.82 -1.51
CA PRO A 55 -10.50 1.08 -0.50
C PRO A 55 -9.60 -0.08 -0.08
N ASN A 56 -9.30 -0.13 1.22
CA ASN A 56 -8.43 -1.09 1.91
C ASN A 56 -8.77 -2.53 1.45
N ARG A 57 -8.22 -2.95 0.30
CA ARG A 57 -8.58 -4.20 -0.38
C ARG A 57 -7.66 -5.29 0.14
N TRP A 58 -7.76 -5.57 1.44
CA TRP A 58 -7.21 -6.81 2.01
C TRP A 58 -7.86 -8.05 1.37
N LEU A 59 -8.99 -7.86 0.67
CA LEU A 59 -9.58 -8.78 -0.31
C LEU A 59 -9.37 -8.19 -1.71
N ALA A 60 -8.25 -8.47 -2.35
CA ALA A 60 -8.01 -8.05 -3.73
C ALA A 60 -9.09 -8.64 -4.64
N SER A 61 -9.96 -7.78 -5.18
CA SER A 61 -11.03 -8.20 -6.09
C SER A 61 -10.42 -8.68 -7.41
N GLY A 62 -10.77 -9.89 -7.83
CA GLY A 62 -10.30 -10.48 -9.10
C GLY A 62 -9.20 -11.52 -8.96
N GLU A 63 -8.60 -11.68 -7.78
CA GLU A 63 -7.74 -12.84 -7.52
C GLU A 63 -8.56 -14.13 -7.52
N ALA A 64 -8.00 -15.15 -8.16
CA ALA A 64 -8.56 -16.48 -8.22
C ALA A 64 -8.69 -17.16 -6.86
N ASP A 65 -7.71 -16.86 -6.01
CA ASP A 65 -7.38 -17.56 -4.79
C ASP A 65 -7.44 -16.62 -3.59
N ALA A 66 -7.53 -17.20 -2.39
CA ALA A 66 -7.38 -16.43 -1.17
C ALA A 66 -5.93 -15.94 -1.03
N GLY A 67 -5.78 -14.64 -0.79
CA GLY A 67 -4.51 -14.02 -0.45
C GLY A 67 -4.08 -14.32 1.00
N ASP A 68 -2.85 -14.01 1.36
CA ASP A 68 -2.27 -14.43 2.64
C ASP A 68 -3.06 -13.91 3.87
N THR A 69 -3.59 -12.68 3.80
CA THR A 69 -4.43 -12.13 4.87
C THR A 69 -5.76 -12.87 5.01
N GLU A 70 -6.36 -13.29 3.90
CA GLU A 70 -7.58 -14.10 3.90
C GLU A 70 -7.31 -15.50 4.49
N ILE A 71 -6.17 -16.11 4.14
CA ILE A 71 -5.71 -17.38 4.73
C ILE A 71 -5.51 -17.24 6.24
N LEU A 72 -4.83 -16.18 6.68
CA LEU A 72 -4.59 -15.90 8.10
C LEU A 72 -5.90 -15.68 8.86
N TRP A 73 -6.81 -14.87 8.30
CA TRP A 73 -8.15 -14.67 8.86
C TRP A 73 -8.90 -15.99 9.06
N LEU A 74 -8.95 -16.84 8.03
CA LEU A 74 -9.61 -18.14 8.10
C LEU A 74 -8.97 -19.06 9.13
N ALA A 75 -7.63 -19.10 9.19
CA ALA A 75 -6.90 -19.90 10.17
C ALA A 75 -7.18 -19.44 11.62
N MET A 76 -7.24 -18.12 11.85
CA MET A 76 -7.61 -17.54 13.14
C MET A 76 -9.07 -17.87 13.50
N ALA A 77 -10.01 -17.71 12.56
CA ALA A 77 -11.41 -18.03 12.77
C ALA A 77 -11.63 -19.52 13.11
N LEU A 78 -10.88 -20.41 12.46
CA LEU A 78 -10.90 -21.85 12.74
C LEU A 78 -10.36 -22.19 14.13
N ASN A 79 -9.24 -21.59 14.55
CA ASN A 79 -8.72 -21.77 15.91
C ASN A 79 -9.67 -21.22 16.97
N PHE A 80 -10.41 -20.15 16.63
CA PHE A 80 -11.30 -19.48 17.57
C PHE A 80 -12.67 -20.16 17.71
N LYS A 81 -13.30 -20.59 16.60
CA LYS A 81 -14.66 -21.14 16.58
C LYS A 81 -14.88 -22.36 15.67
N GLY A 82 -13.87 -22.79 14.91
CA GLY A 82 -14.02 -23.87 13.92
C GLY A 82 -14.03 -25.27 14.54
N PHE A 83 -13.30 -25.46 15.64
CA PHE A 83 -13.10 -26.75 16.29
C PHE A 83 -13.44 -26.69 17.78
N PRO A 84 -14.10 -27.73 18.33
CA PRO A 84 -14.33 -27.85 19.76
C PRO A 84 -13.05 -28.27 20.52
N THR A 85 -12.14 -28.99 19.87
CA THR A 85 -10.90 -29.50 20.49
C THR A 85 -9.68 -29.31 19.59
N VAL A 86 -8.49 -29.32 20.19
CA VAL A 86 -7.21 -29.23 19.46
C VAL A 86 -6.95 -30.53 18.68
N GLU A 87 -7.44 -31.65 19.18
CA GLU A 87 -7.31 -32.98 18.58
C GLU A 87 -8.08 -33.03 17.26
N GLU A 88 -9.35 -32.60 17.24
CA GLU A 88 -10.16 -32.51 16.01
C GLU A 88 -9.53 -31.56 14.98
N GLN A 89 -8.98 -30.45 15.45
CA GLN A 89 -8.23 -29.52 14.60
C GLN A 89 -7.03 -30.21 13.94
N LYS A 90 -6.28 -31.02 14.71
CA LYS A 90 -5.12 -31.77 14.23
C LYS A 90 -5.49 -32.84 13.21
N GLU A 91 -6.58 -33.56 13.45
CA GLU A 91 -7.09 -34.56 12.52
C GLU A 91 -7.53 -33.92 11.21
N TRP A 92 -8.22 -32.78 11.29
CA TRP A 92 -8.70 -32.08 10.11
C TRP A 92 -7.56 -31.61 9.20
N TYR A 93 -6.54 -30.90 9.71
CA TYR A 93 -5.48 -30.43 8.82
C TYR A 93 -4.68 -31.59 8.25
N LYS A 94 -4.50 -32.70 9.00
CA LYS A 94 -3.85 -33.91 8.47
C LYS A 94 -4.64 -34.46 7.28
N LYS A 95 -5.96 -34.56 7.41
CA LYS A 95 -6.86 -35.03 6.35
C LYS A 95 -6.80 -34.13 5.11
N VAL A 96 -6.86 -32.81 5.28
CA VAL A 96 -6.78 -31.86 4.17
C VAL A 96 -5.43 -31.94 3.46
N LEU A 97 -4.33 -32.07 4.20
CA LEU A 97 -2.97 -32.07 3.65
C LEU A 97 -2.60 -33.37 2.92
N LEU A 98 -3.37 -34.46 3.07
CA LEU A 98 -3.22 -35.64 2.21
C LEU A 98 -3.42 -35.31 0.72
N ASP A 99 -4.23 -34.28 0.43
CA ASP A 99 -4.57 -33.85 -0.92
C ASP A 99 -3.67 -32.69 -1.43
N GLU A 100 -2.65 -32.28 -0.66
CA GLU A 100 -1.90 -31.04 -0.90
C GLU A 100 -1.25 -30.99 -2.28
N THR A 101 -0.52 -32.04 -2.68
CA THR A 101 0.19 -32.09 -3.97
C THR A 101 -0.79 -31.92 -5.14
N ARG A 102 -1.88 -32.67 -5.12
CA ARG A 102 -2.91 -32.64 -6.16
C ARG A 102 -3.64 -31.29 -6.19
N ALA A 103 -3.90 -30.70 -5.02
CA ALA A 103 -4.50 -29.38 -4.90
C ALA A 103 -3.61 -28.28 -5.47
N ARG A 104 -2.31 -28.37 -5.22
CA ARG A 104 -1.32 -27.43 -5.74
C ARG A 104 -1.19 -27.49 -7.27
N GLU A 105 -1.28 -28.68 -7.85
CA GLU A 105 -1.23 -28.89 -9.30
C GLU A 105 -2.51 -28.38 -9.99
N GLN A 106 -3.68 -28.67 -9.42
CA GLN A 106 -4.96 -28.35 -10.05
C GLN A 106 -5.46 -26.93 -9.75
N ARG A 107 -4.97 -26.29 -8.67
CA ARG A 107 -5.31 -24.92 -8.24
C ARG A 107 -6.81 -24.66 -8.26
N GLU A 108 -7.28 -23.74 -9.11
CA GLU A 108 -8.69 -23.36 -9.25
C GLU A 108 -9.58 -24.55 -9.66
N ALA A 109 -9.04 -25.47 -10.46
CA ALA A 109 -9.74 -26.67 -10.91
C ALA A 109 -9.71 -27.79 -9.88
N TRP A 110 -8.96 -27.61 -8.78
CA TRP A 110 -8.87 -28.62 -7.73
C TRP A 110 -10.22 -28.86 -7.08
N LYS A 111 -10.46 -30.15 -6.84
CA LYS A 111 -11.65 -30.63 -6.16
C LYS A 111 -11.24 -31.73 -5.17
N PRO A 112 -11.74 -31.69 -3.93
CA PRO A 112 -11.37 -32.67 -2.91
C PRO A 112 -11.77 -34.08 -3.37
N LEU A 113 -10.88 -35.06 -3.14
CA LEU A 113 -11.26 -36.47 -3.32
C LEU A 113 -12.28 -36.76 -2.23
N SER A 114 -13.38 -37.42 -2.57
CA SER A 114 -14.31 -37.92 -1.56
C SER A 114 -13.55 -38.96 -0.74
N THR A 115 -12.93 -38.54 0.36
CA THR A 115 -12.29 -39.43 1.33
C THR A 115 -13.37 -40.24 2.01
N GLY A 116 -13.58 -41.47 1.54
CA GLY A 116 -14.56 -42.42 2.05
C GLY A 116 -15.99 -42.04 1.64
N ASP A 117 -16.68 -42.97 1.02
CA ASP A 117 -18.04 -42.86 0.49
C ASP A 117 -18.16 -41.95 -0.74
N GLY A 118 -18.07 -42.60 -1.89
CA GLY A 118 -18.17 -41.98 -3.21
C GLY A 118 -19.45 -41.17 -3.35
N ALA A 119 -19.34 -39.87 -3.16
CA ALA A 119 -20.23 -38.89 -3.73
C ALA A 119 -19.52 -37.53 -3.65
N TRP A 120 -19.30 -36.92 -4.82
CA TRP A 120 -19.60 -35.48 -4.91
C TRP A 120 -20.92 -35.22 -4.22
N PRO A 121 -21.20 -34.03 -3.66
CA PRO A 121 -22.58 -33.65 -3.41
C PRO A 121 -23.49 -34.04 -4.56
N LEU A 122 -24.27 -35.11 -4.35
CA LEU A 122 -25.61 -35.20 -4.86
C LEU A 122 -26.25 -33.90 -4.39
N LYS A 123 -26.41 -32.95 -5.33
CA LYS A 123 -27.07 -31.65 -5.17
C LYS A 123 -27.08 -31.11 -3.72
N GLY A 124 -26.03 -30.38 -3.33
CA GLY A 124 -26.13 -29.41 -2.21
C GLY A 124 -25.29 -29.65 -0.95
N LYS A 125 -24.57 -30.77 -0.79
CA LYS A 125 -23.71 -31.03 0.38
C LYS A 125 -22.21 -30.70 0.18
N SER A 126 -21.67 -29.69 0.85
CA SER A 126 -20.23 -29.39 0.82
C SER A 126 -19.39 -30.60 1.24
N SER A 127 -18.18 -30.75 0.70
CA SER A 127 -17.21 -31.74 1.22
C SER A 127 -16.97 -31.52 2.71
N THR A 128 -16.81 -32.61 3.47
CA THR A 128 -16.51 -32.58 4.91
C THR A 128 -15.23 -31.81 5.23
N LEU A 129 -14.32 -31.66 4.26
CA LEU A 129 -13.11 -30.84 4.42
C LEU A 129 -13.41 -29.35 4.64
N PHE A 130 -14.55 -28.86 4.13
CA PHE A 130 -14.97 -27.47 4.24
C PHE A 130 -15.88 -27.20 5.45
N GLU A 131 -16.39 -28.25 6.10
CA GLU A 131 -17.35 -28.12 7.21
C GLU A 131 -16.84 -27.27 8.37
N PRO A 132 -15.57 -27.39 8.84
CA PRO A 132 -15.11 -26.54 9.95
C PRO A 132 -15.07 -25.05 9.59
N ILE A 133 -14.72 -24.71 8.35
CA ILE A 133 -14.74 -23.32 7.88
C ILE A 133 -16.19 -22.83 7.79
N GLU A 134 -17.08 -23.64 7.22
CA GLU A 134 -18.49 -23.31 7.14
C GLU A 134 -19.13 -23.12 8.52
N ARG A 135 -18.78 -23.98 9.49
CA ARG A 135 -19.19 -23.85 10.89
C ARG A 135 -18.71 -22.53 11.49
N ALA A 136 -17.41 -22.25 11.39
CA ALA A 136 -16.81 -21.03 11.94
C ALA A 136 -17.46 -19.76 11.35
N LEU A 137 -17.74 -19.75 10.04
CA LEU A 137 -18.24 -18.55 9.36
C LEU A 137 -19.77 -18.40 9.42
N LYS A 138 -20.54 -19.50 9.36
CA LYS A 138 -22.00 -19.43 9.20
C LYS A 138 -22.80 -19.93 10.39
N CYS A 139 -22.27 -20.89 11.15
CA CYS A 139 -23.02 -21.51 12.25
C CYS A 139 -22.71 -20.86 13.61
N CYS A 140 -21.58 -20.17 13.73
CA CYS A 140 -21.21 -19.46 14.93
C CYS A 140 -21.71 -18.01 14.91
N THR A 141 -22.15 -17.52 16.06
CA THR A 141 -22.44 -16.10 16.25
C THR A 141 -21.14 -15.33 16.43
N TRP A 142 -21.01 -14.16 15.82
CA TRP A 142 -19.83 -13.31 15.92
C TRP A 142 -20.19 -12.01 16.64
N THR A 143 -19.53 -11.76 17.77
CA THR A 143 -19.71 -10.53 18.53
C THR A 143 -18.73 -9.45 18.07
N HIS A 144 -19.00 -8.20 18.44
CA HIS A 144 -18.05 -7.10 18.20
C HIS A 144 -16.66 -7.41 18.79
N SER A 145 -16.63 -7.91 20.03
CA SER A 145 -15.39 -8.26 20.73
C SER A 145 -14.62 -9.36 20.01
N ASP A 146 -15.31 -10.36 19.44
CA ASP A 146 -14.66 -11.43 18.67
C ASP A 146 -13.91 -10.86 17.46
N TYR A 147 -14.54 -9.94 16.72
CA TYR A 147 -13.91 -9.29 15.58
C TYR A 147 -12.71 -8.43 15.97
N GLU A 148 -12.81 -7.65 17.04
CA GLU A 148 -11.67 -6.85 17.53
C GLU A 148 -10.52 -7.74 17.96
N LYS A 149 -10.81 -8.87 18.63
CA LYS A 149 -9.80 -9.81 19.09
C LYS A 149 -9.03 -10.42 17.92
N ILE A 150 -9.73 -10.86 16.87
CA ILE A 150 -9.06 -11.40 15.68
C ILE A 150 -8.38 -10.29 14.87
N GLY A 151 -9.00 -9.13 14.68
CA GLY A 151 -8.40 -7.99 13.98
C GLY A 151 -7.08 -7.57 14.63
N THR A 152 -7.05 -7.47 15.96
CA THR A 152 -5.83 -7.19 16.74
C THR A 152 -4.80 -8.32 16.58
N ALA A 153 -5.23 -9.58 16.61
CA ALA A 153 -4.32 -10.72 16.43
C ALA A 153 -3.67 -10.74 15.04
N ILE A 154 -4.40 -10.37 13.98
CA ILE A 154 -3.88 -10.23 12.62
C ILE A 154 -2.88 -9.08 12.51
N GLN A 155 -3.16 -7.95 13.17
CA GLN A 155 -2.26 -6.80 13.18
C GLN A 155 -0.94 -7.10 13.90
N LEU A 156 -1.00 -7.88 14.98
CA LEU A 156 0.18 -8.28 15.76
C LEU A 156 0.89 -9.52 15.20
N TRP A 157 0.38 -10.11 14.12
CA TRP A 157 0.96 -11.30 13.52
C TRP A 157 2.31 -10.98 12.87
N ASP A 158 3.37 -11.68 13.27
CA ASP A 158 4.71 -11.52 12.68
C ASP A 158 4.92 -12.57 11.57
N GLY A 159 4.28 -12.36 10.42
CA GLY A 159 4.36 -13.29 9.30
C GLY A 159 3.47 -12.94 8.11
N PRO A 160 3.40 -13.82 7.09
CA PRO A 160 2.55 -13.61 5.92
C PRO A 160 1.09 -13.37 6.31
N GLY A 161 0.47 -12.43 5.62
CA GLY A 161 -0.93 -12.07 5.83
C GLY A 161 -1.19 -11.05 6.95
N GLN A 162 -0.14 -10.59 7.66
CA GLN A 162 -0.25 -9.42 8.55
C GLN A 162 -0.90 -8.25 7.81
N HIS A 163 -1.86 -7.57 8.47
CA HIS A 163 -2.55 -6.44 7.86
C HIS A 163 -3.05 -5.45 8.90
N ASP A 164 -2.71 -4.18 8.71
CA ASP A 164 -3.12 -3.08 9.57
C ASP A 164 -4.56 -2.60 9.33
N GLY A 165 -5.24 -2.16 10.39
CA GLY A 165 -6.56 -1.53 10.27
C GLY A 165 -7.70 -2.48 9.87
N LEU A 166 -7.50 -3.78 10.03
CA LEU A 166 -8.55 -4.79 9.91
C LEU A 166 -9.46 -4.72 11.14
N GLY A 167 -10.73 -4.35 10.96
CA GLY A 167 -11.70 -4.20 12.05
C GLY A 167 -13.00 -4.96 11.80
N LYS A 168 -13.98 -4.75 12.69
CA LYS A 168 -15.30 -5.40 12.63
C LYS A 168 -15.92 -5.32 11.25
N THR A 169 -16.05 -4.12 10.68
CA THR A 169 -16.78 -3.92 9.42
C THR A 169 -16.21 -4.77 8.28
N GLN A 170 -14.89 -4.88 8.20
CA GLN A 170 -14.21 -5.66 7.18
C GLN A 170 -14.42 -7.16 7.37
N LEU A 171 -14.25 -7.65 8.59
CA LEU A 171 -14.39 -9.07 8.94
C LEU A 171 -15.84 -9.55 8.84
N ASP A 172 -16.77 -8.73 9.31
CA ASP A 172 -18.21 -8.97 9.21
C ASP A 172 -18.68 -8.97 7.75
N SER A 173 -18.17 -8.03 6.94
CA SER A 173 -18.40 -8.03 5.50
C SER A 173 -17.89 -9.30 4.83
N TYR A 174 -16.77 -9.87 5.27
CA TYR A 174 -16.27 -11.14 4.73
C TYR A 174 -17.22 -12.30 5.03
N ILE A 175 -17.74 -12.39 6.25
CA ILE A 175 -18.66 -13.45 6.64
C ILE A 175 -19.96 -13.38 5.82
N HIS A 176 -20.53 -12.17 5.66
CA HIS A 176 -21.79 -11.98 4.95
C HIS A 176 -21.66 -11.95 3.43
N LYS A 177 -20.52 -11.51 2.91
CA LYS A 177 -20.25 -11.37 1.48
C LYS A 177 -18.84 -11.89 1.17
N PRO A 178 -18.63 -13.22 1.29
CA PRO A 178 -17.30 -13.77 1.09
C PRO A 178 -16.89 -13.60 -0.38
N PRO A 179 -15.60 -13.32 -0.64
CA PRO A 179 -15.10 -13.14 -1.98
C PRO A 179 -15.25 -14.42 -2.79
N LEU A 180 -15.54 -14.24 -4.08
CA LEU A 180 -15.68 -15.32 -5.04
C LEU A 180 -14.33 -15.58 -5.70
N GLY A 181 -14.03 -16.85 -5.95
CA GLY A 181 -12.83 -17.26 -6.68
C GLY A 181 -13.01 -17.15 -8.20
N SER A 182 -12.06 -17.71 -8.93
CA SER A 182 -12.12 -17.77 -10.40
C SER A 182 -13.29 -18.60 -10.90
N ARG A 183 -13.86 -18.18 -12.04
CA ARG A 183 -14.84 -18.98 -12.78
C ARG A 183 -14.11 -20.02 -13.63
N LEU A 184 -14.35 -21.29 -13.36
CA LEU A 184 -13.84 -22.39 -14.20
C LEU A 184 -14.47 -22.42 -15.59
N ASN A 185 -15.73 -21.97 -15.73
CA ASN A 185 -16.39 -21.84 -17.02
C ASN A 185 -17.41 -20.68 -16.99
N LYS A 186 -17.85 -20.23 -18.18
CA LYS A 186 -18.80 -19.11 -18.32
C LYS A 186 -20.20 -19.42 -17.77
N LYS A 187 -20.58 -20.69 -17.65
CA LYS A 187 -21.94 -21.16 -17.31
C LYS A 187 -22.14 -21.40 -15.81
N THR A 188 -21.08 -21.69 -15.06
CA THR A 188 -21.13 -21.96 -13.62
C THR A 188 -20.77 -20.72 -12.83
N ALA A 189 -21.53 -20.47 -11.76
CA ALA A 189 -21.14 -19.46 -10.78
C ALA A 189 -19.75 -19.80 -10.19
N PRO A 190 -18.91 -18.80 -9.92
CA PRO A 190 -17.63 -19.03 -9.26
C PRO A 190 -17.86 -19.56 -7.84
N PRO A 191 -17.02 -20.50 -7.37
CA PRO A 191 -17.06 -20.93 -5.98
C PRO A 191 -16.64 -19.79 -5.04
N VAL A 192 -16.99 -19.91 -3.78
CA VAL A 192 -16.41 -19.04 -2.73
C VAL A 192 -14.93 -19.39 -2.57
N ARG A 193 -14.05 -18.39 -2.38
CA ARG A 193 -12.58 -18.61 -2.36
C ARG A 193 -12.11 -19.65 -1.34
N TRP A 194 -12.67 -19.65 -0.14
CA TRP A 194 -12.31 -20.65 0.88
C TRP A 194 -12.78 -22.09 0.54
N ARG A 195 -13.63 -22.26 -0.48
CA ARG A 195 -14.02 -23.57 -1.06
C ARG A 195 -13.13 -24.00 -2.24
N THR A 196 -12.00 -23.35 -2.45
CA THR A 196 -10.98 -23.76 -3.43
C THR A 196 -9.80 -24.43 -2.73
N TRP A 197 -8.71 -24.67 -3.44
CA TRP A 197 -7.45 -25.16 -2.85
C TRP A 197 -6.88 -24.24 -1.75
N SER A 198 -7.41 -23.03 -1.59
CA SER A 198 -7.17 -22.15 -0.43
C SER A 198 -7.34 -22.88 0.92
N VAL A 199 -8.25 -23.87 1.02
CA VAL A 199 -8.42 -24.68 2.23
C VAL A 199 -7.13 -25.42 2.62
N VAL A 200 -6.31 -25.82 1.64
CA VAL A 200 -5.04 -26.51 1.85
C VAL A 200 -4.01 -25.54 2.42
N LYS A 201 -3.97 -24.29 1.94
CA LYS A 201 -3.13 -23.23 2.51
C LYS A 201 -3.51 -22.94 3.97
N VAL A 202 -4.82 -22.87 4.27
CA VAL A 202 -5.31 -22.70 5.65
C VAL A 202 -4.87 -23.88 6.52
N ALA A 203 -5.03 -25.11 6.04
CA ALA A 203 -4.60 -26.31 6.76
C ALA A 203 -3.08 -26.34 7.00
N ALA A 204 -2.28 -25.96 6.00
CA ALA A 204 -0.83 -25.85 6.13
C ALA A 204 -0.45 -24.81 7.20
N MET A 205 -1.04 -23.62 7.14
CA MET A 205 -0.82 -22.58 8.15
C MET A 205 -1.21 -23.04 9.56
N MET A 206 -2.31 -23.78 9.70
CA MET A 206 -2.72 -24.32 11.00
C MET A 206 -1.80 -25.42 11.52
N LYS A 207 -1.23 -26.25 10.63
CA LYS A 207 -0.25 -27.27 10.99
C LYS A 207 1.06 -26.64 11.44
N GLU A 208 1.56 -25.66 10.69
CA GLU A 208 2.87 -25.03 10.92
C GLU A 208 2.84 -24.03 12.08
N HIS A 209 1.75 -23.26 12.17
CA HIS A 209 1.66 -22.11 13.07
C HIS A 209 0.55 -22.21 14.12
N GLY A 210 -0.11 -23.36 14.27
CA GLY A 210 -1.27 -23.53 15.17
C GLY A 210 -1.07 -22.96 16.58
N VAL A 211 0.06 -23.28 17.23
CA VAL A 211 0.37 -22.77 18.58
C VAL A 211 0.52 -21.24 18.59
N ALA A 212 1.18 -20.68 17.58
CA ALA A 212 1.37 -19.24 17.47
C ALA A 212 0.03 -18.51 17.21
N LEU A 213 -0.85 -19.07 16.36
CA LEU A 213 -2.19 -18.54 16.10
C LEU A 213 -3.03 -18.51 17.38
N ARG A 214 -3.04 -19.60 18.14
CA ARG A 214 -3.77 -19.67 19.42
C ARG A 214 -3.22 -18.72 20.47
N ARG A 215 -1.89 -18.55 20.53
CA ARG A 215 -1.24 -17.55 21.38
C ARG A 215 -1.62 -16.11 20.97
N ALA A 216 -1.63 -15.80 19.68
CA ALA A 216 -2.04 -14.49 19.17
C ALA A 216 -3.51 -14.17 19.56
N LEU A 217 -4.38 -15.18 19.52
CA LEU A 217 -5.77 -15.11 19.97
C LEU A 217 -5.94 -15.17 21.50
N LYS A 218 -4.85 -15.38 22.24
CA LYS A 218 -4.85 -15.56 23.71
C LYS A 218 -5.82 -16.68 24.15
N LEU A 219 -5.81 -17.79 23.41
CA LEU A 219 -6.63 -18.97 23.71
C LEU A 219 -5.95 -19.91 24.70
N ASP A 220 -4.61 -19.99 24.65
CA ASP A 220 -3.80 -20.88 25.50
C ASP A 220 -3.19 -20.17 26.71
N VAL A 221 -3.57 -18.91 26.94
CA VAL A 221 -3.10 -18.15 28.11
C VAL A 221 -4.09 -18.39 29.23
N ASP A 222 -3.64 -19.07 30.29
CA ASP A 222 -4.39 -19.17 31.54
C ASP A 222 -4.75 -17.74 31.98
N PRO A 223 -6.03 -17.39 32.20
CA PRO A 223 -6.44 -16.03 32.55
C PRO A 223 -5.67 -15.44 33.74
N LEU A 224 -5.09 -16.29 34.60
CA LEU A 224 -4.23 -15.92 35.73
C LEU A 224 -2.80 -15.49 35.35
N THR A 225 -2.30 -15.89 34.17
CA THR A 225 -0.97 -15.51 33.65
C THR A 225 -1.03 -14.52 32.50
N ALA A 226 -2.23 -14.11 32.07
CA ALA A 226 -2.39 -13.10 31.05
C ALA A 226 -1.84 -11.76 31.58
N PRO A 227 -0.89 -11.11 30.88
CA PRO A 227 -0.40 -9.80 31.28
C PRO A 227 -1.60 -8.86 31.37
N THR A 228 -1.69 -8.18 32.50
CA THR A 228 -2.77 -7.26 32.82
C THR A 228 -2.81 -6.14 31.78
N SER A 229 -3.93 -5.42 31.68
CA SER A 229 -4.02 -4.27 30.76
C SER A 229 -2.87 -3.28 30.97
N TRP A 230 -2.40 -3.11 32.21
CA TRP A 230 -1.28 -2.26 32.58
C TRP A 230 0.05 -2.77 32.04
N ASP A 231 0.33 -4.07 32.13
CA ASP A 231 1.56 -4.66 31.58
C ASP A 231 1.64 -4.49 30.05
N ARG A 232 0.48 -4.53 29.38
CA ARG A 232 0.40 -4.31 27.94
C ARG A 232 0.64 -2.85 27.56
N ILE A 233 0.13 -1.91 28.36
CA ILE A 233 0.35 -0.47 28.15
C ILE A 233 1.84 -0.15 28.38
N ALA A 234 2.43 -0.66 29.47
CA ALA A 234 3.85 -0.47 29.77
C ALA A 234 4.75 -1.04 28.66
N ALA A 235 4.48 -2.25 28.18
CA ALA A 235 5.24 -2.83 27.07
C ALA A 235 5.04 -2.08 25.73
N ALA A 236 3.87 -1.47 25.52
CA ALA A 236 3.61 -0.63 24.35
C ALA A 236 4.34 0.72 24.45
N GLU A 237 4.37 1.33 25.64
CA GLU A 237 5.11 2.57 25.92
C GLU A 237 6.62 2.37 25.76
N GLU A 238 7.16 1.23 26.20
CA GLU A 238 8.58 0.90 26.01
C GLU A 238 8.94 0.73 24.53
N ARG A 239 8.07 0.07 23.75
CA ARG A 239 8.22 -0.03 22.30
C ARG A 239 8.10 1.32 21.59
N ALA A 240 7.17 2.17 22.04
CA ALA A 240 7.04 3.52 21.51
C ALA A 240 8.30 4.36 21.80
N SER A 241 8.81 4.29 23.04
CA SER A 241 10.04 4.99 23.44
C SER A 241 11.27 4.54 22.65
N THR A 242 11.42 3.24 22.44
CA THR A 242 12.53 2.69 21.63
C THR A 242 12.41 3.09 20.16
N ALA A 243 11.19 3.07 19.59
CA ALA A 243 10.94 3.53 18.23
C ALA A 243 11.23 5.03 18.05
N GLU A 244 10.85 5.86 19.02
CA GLU A 244 11.16 7.30 19.02
C GLU A 244 12.67 7.57 19.04
N LYS A 245 13.43 6.85 19.88
CA LYS A 245 14.90 6.95 19.91
C LYS A 245 15.51 6.59 18.56
N GLN A 246 15.07 5.50 17.95
CA GLN A 246 15.55 5.09 16.62
C GLN A 246 15.20 6.12 15.54
N LEU A 247 14.00 6.72 15.60
CA LEU A 247 13.60 7.77 14.67
C LEU A 247 14.49 9.01 14.82
N GLN A 248 14.78 9.41 16.06
CA GLN A 248 15.63 10.56 16.35
C GLN A 248 17.09 10.33 15.88
N GLU A 249 17.62 9.11 16.04
CA GLU A 249 18.93 8.75 15.51
C GLU A 249 18.98 8.80 13.99
N LYS A 250 17.96 8.25 13.32
CA LYS A 250 17.82 8.33 11.86
C LYS A 250 17.74 9.78 11.38
N GLN A 251 16.97 10.63 12.06
CA GLN A 251 16.88 12.06 11.75
C GLN A 251 18.23 12.79 11.93
N ARG A 252 19.00 12.45 12.97
CA ARG A 252 20.35 13.00 13.16
C ARG A 252 21.31 12.55 12.06
N ALA A 253 21.22 11.28 11.63
CA ALA A 253 22.02 10.75 10.54
C ALA A 253 21.70 11.42 9.19
N THR A 254 20.41 11.60 8.88
CA THR A 254 19.98 12.29 7.65
C THR A 254 20.38 13.76 7.66
N ALA A 255 20.25 14.46 8.80
CA ALA A 255 20.70 15.84 8.93
C ALA A 255 22.22 15.99 8.66
N LYS A 256 23.04 15.06 9.16
CA LYS A 256 24.49 15.02 8.86
C LYS A 256 24.76 14.82 7.37
N LEU A 257 24.07 13.88 6.72
CA LEU A 257 24.20 13.62 5.27
C LEU A 257 23.79 14.83 4.42
N VAL A 258 22.69 15.50 4.77
CA VAL A 258 22.25 16.72 4.08
C VAL A 258 23.29 17.84 4.25
N GLY A 259 23.86 17.97 5.45
CA GLY A 259 24.94 18.91 5.74
C GLY A 259 26.21 18.66 4.93
N THR A 260 26.66 17.42 4.80
CA THR A 260 27.83 17.07 3.99
C THR A 260 27.58 17.28 2.50
N HIS A 261 26.40 16.91 2.00
CA HIS A 261 26.00 17.13 0.61
C HIS A 261 25.99 18.63 0.26
N ARG A 262 25.49 19.49 1.18
CA ARG A 262 25.53 20.95 1.00
C ARG A 262 26.97 21.48 0.90
N LYS A 263 27.86 21.03 1.80
CA LYS A 263 29.29 21.43 1.77
C LYS A 263 29.98 21.00 0.47
N LEU A 264 29.71 19.79 -0.02
CA LEU A 264 30.26 19.30 -1.30
C LEU A 264 29.76 20.12 -2.48
N LYS A 265 28.46 20.46 -2.50
CA LYS A 265 27.88 21.32 -3.54
C LYS A 265 28.51 22.72 -3.55
N ASP A 266 28.72 23.31 -2.39
CA ASP A 266 29.35 24.63 -2.27
C ASP A 266 30.84 24.59 -2.65
N ALA A 267 31.58 23.54 -2.28
CA ALA A 267 32.95 23.33 -2.70
C ALA A 267 33.07 23.16 -4.23
N SER A 268 32.17 22.39 -4.83
CA SER A 268 32.09 22.21 -6.29
C SER A 268 31.83 23.54 -7.01
N LYS A 269 30.88 24.35 -6.50
CA LYS A 269 30.62 25.69 -7.04
C LYS A 269 31.82 26.62 -6.93
N LYS A 270 32.54 26.61 -5.78
CA LYS A 270 33.76 27.39 -5.59
C LYS A 270 34.85 26.98 -6.57
N LYS A 271 35.06 25.67 -6.75
CA LYS A 271 36.04 25.12 -7.72
C LYS A 271 35.68 25.50 -9.15
N HIS A 272 34.41 25.42 -9.53
CA HIS A 272 33.97 25.84 -10.86
C HIS A 272 34.23 27.33 -11.10
N ARG A 273 33.90 28.19 -10.13
CA ARG A 273 34.20 29.64 -10.20
C ARG A 273 35.70 29.93 -10.28
N SER A 274 36.54 29.19 -9.58
CA SER A 274 38.00 29.41 -9.66
C SER A 274 38.55 29.00 -11.03
N VAL A 275 38.03 27.94 -11.63
CA VAL A 275 38.40 27.51 -12.99
C VAL A 275 38.02 28.59 -14.01
N LEU A 276 36.79 29.10 -13.98
CA LEU A 276 36.35 30.17 -14.88
C LEU A 276 37.23 31.43 -14.77
N ARG A 277 37.60 31.85 -13.55
CA ARG A 277 38.51 32.99 -13.34
C ARG A 277 39.92 32.73 -13.89
N ALA A 278 40.41 31.50 -13.79
CA ALA A 278 41.72 31.13 -14.33
C ALA A 278 41.71 31.15 -15.85
N GLU A 279 40.64 30.65 -16.48
CA GLU A 279 40.44 30.70 -17.93
C GLU A 279 40.34 32.15 -18.45
N GLU A 280 39.61 33.03 -17.76
CA GLU A 280 39.55 34.46 -18.10
C GLU A 280 40.92 35.13 -18.02
N ARG A 281 41.71 34.85 -16.97
CA ARG A 281 43.09 35.36 -16.84
C ARG A 281 44.00 34.83 -17.95
N ALA A 282 43.88 33.55 -18.31
CA ALA A 282 44.65 32.96 -19.40
C ALA A 282 44.31 33.64 -20.74
N LYS A 283 43.03 33.89 -21.03
CA LYS A 283 42.59 34.64 -22.21
C LYS A 283 43.15 36.06 -22.25
N LEU A 284 43.10 36.79 -21.13
CA LEU A 284 43.68 38.15 -21.05
C LEU A 284 45.19 38.15 -21.28
N LEU A 285 45.93 37.19 -20.70
CA LEU A 285 47.37 37.07 -20.93
C LEU A 285 47.70 36.74 -22.38
N GLN A 286 46.88 35.91 -23.03
CA GLN A 286 47.04 35.59 -24.44
C GLN A 286 46.79 36.82 -25.33
N GLN A 287 45.72 37.58 -25.07
CA GLN A 287 45.46 38.86 -25.75
C GLN A 287 46.62 39.85 -25.57
N GLN A 288 47.20 39.94 -24.37
CA GLN A 288 48.36 40.80 -24.14
C GLN A 288 49.60 40.34 -24.92
N LYS A 289 49.83 39.03 -25.05
CA LYS A 289 50.93 38.49 -25.86
C LYS A 289 50.72 38.79 -27.35
N GLU A 290 49.51 38.56 -27.84
CA GLU A 290 49.12 38.87 -29.23
C GLU A 290 49.28 40.37 -29.52
N ALA A 291 48.76 41.25 -28.65
CA ALA A 291 48.90 42.69 -28.78
C ALA A 291 50.37 43.15 -28.77
N LYS A 292 51.21 42.60 -27.87
CA LYS A 292 52.66 42.89 -27.85
C LYS A 292 53.35 42.42 -29.13
N SER A 293 53.00 41.24 -29.64
CA SER A 293 53.56 40.73 -30.89
C SER A 293 53.15 41.56 -32.10
N ALA A 294 51.92 42.06 -32.14
CA ALA A 294 51.43 42.96 -33.17
C ALA A 294 52.14 44.32 -33.12
N LEU A 295 52.39 44.86 -31.92
CA LEU A 295 53.10 46.12 -31.72
C LEU A 295 54.59 46.01 -32.09
N LEU A 296 55.23 44.89 -31.78
CA LEU A 296 56.60 44.60 -32.25
C LEU A 296 56.66 44.44 -33.77
N SER A 297 55.65 43.81 -34.37
CA SER A 297 55.54 43.67 -35.82
C SER A 297 55.31 45.01 -36.51
N SER A 298 54.52 45.92 -35.93
CA SER A 298 54.31 47.27 -36.47
C SER A 298 55.54 48.17 -36.27
N LEU A 299 56.29 48.03 -35.18
CA LEU A 299 57.59 48.68 -34.98
C LEU A 299 58.64 48.19 -35.99
N ALA A 300 58.67 46.88 -36.28
CA ALA A 300 59.53 46.33 -37.31
C ALA A 300 59.16 46.82 -38.73
N ALA A 301 57.85 46.94 -39.02
CA ALA A 301 57.36 47.51 -40.27
C ALA A 301 57.62 49.03 -40.38
N GLY A 302 57.52 49.78 -39.29
CA GLY A 302 57.82 51.22 -39.22
C GLY A 302 59.31 51.55 -39.27
N GLY A 303 60.18 50.67 -38.75
CA GLY A 303 61.64 50.80 -38.81
C GLY A 303 62.23 50.59 -40.20
N ALA A 304 61.53 49.90 -41.11
CA ALA A 304 61.94 49.75 -42.51
C ALA A 304 61.52 50.94 -43.40
N GLY A 305 60.66 51.84 -42.90
CA GLY A 305 60.14 52.99 -43.66
C GLY A 305 60.78 54.34 -43.36
N HIS A 306 61.70 54.44 -42.40
CA HIS A 306 62.16 55.73 -41.88
C HIS A 306 63.64 56.06 -42.18
N LEU A 307 64.08 55.77 -43.42
CA LEU A 307 65.32 56.30 -43.99
C LEU A 307 65.11 57.08 -45.30
N GLY A 308 63.87 57.48 -45.60
CA GLY A 308 63.53 58.08 -46.89
C GLY A 308 62.44 59.12 -46.86
N GLN A 309 62.47 60.12 -45.96
CA GLN A 309 61.85 61.43 -46.25
C GLN A 309 62.18 62.47 -45.16
N ARG A 310 63.22 63.27 -45.43
CA ARG A 310 63.27 64.68 -45.00
C ARG A 310 62.57 65.52 -46.06
N ARG A 311 61.54 66.30 -45.69
CA ARG A 311 61.41 67.76 -45.96
C ARG A 311 59.95 68.25 -45.90
N GLY A 312 59.76 69.36 -45.16
CA GLY A 312 58.60 70.27 -45.17
C GLY A 312 57.42 69.77 -44.34
N GLU A 313 56.73 70.51 -43.48
CA GLU A 313 56.60 71.93 -43.12
C GLU A 313 56.15 71.92 -41.65
N ALA A 314 56.80 72.63 -40.73
CA ALA A 314 56.50 74.00 -40.32
C ALA A 314 55.05 74.23 -39.83
N ALA A 315 54.97 74.46 -38.50
CA ALA A 315 54.09 75.39 -37.80
C ALA A 315 52.59 75.03 -37.66
N SER A 316 52.17 74.75 -36.41
CA SER A 316 51.62 75.77 -35.50
C SER A 316 50.76 75.15 -34.40
N ASP A 317 51.01 75.60 -33.17
CA ASP A 317 50.03 75.86 -32.09
C ASP A 317 49.13 74.72 -31.59
N SER A 318 48.67 74.65 -30.35
CA SER A 318 48.93 75.26 -29.05
C SER A 318 47.92 74.55 -28.10
N THR A 319 48.00 74.80 -26.80
CA THR A 319 46.88 74.65 -25.85
C THR A 319 46.74 73.31 -25.10
N THR A 320 47.45 73.25 -23.97
CA THR A 320 46.90 73.26 -22.60
C THR A 320 45.52 72.64 -22.31
N LEU A 321 45.46 71.73 -21.31
CA LEU A 321 44.49 71.59 -20.18
C LEU A 321 44.44 70.09 -19.75
N ARG A 322 44.83 69.66 -18.55
CA ARG A 322 44.35 69.91 -17.16
C ARG A 322 42.97 69.29 -16.85
N HIS A 323 42.89 68.64 -15.68
CA HIS A 323 41.72 68.08 -14.96
C HIS A 323 41.24 66.69 -15.41
N GLN A 324 40.79 65.75 -14.56
CA GLN A 324 40.69 65.63 -13.10
C GLN A 324 40.29 64.18 -12.74
N LEU A 325 40.74 63.74 -11.56
CA LEU A 325 40.05 63.00 -10.49
C LEU A 325 38.92 61.98 -10.81
N GLY A 326 39.05 60.81 -10.16
CA GLY A 326 38.14 60.45 -9.08
C GLY A 326 37.03 59.44 -9.40
N GLY A 327 37.01 58.32 -8.67
CA GLY A 327 35.89 57.37 -8.72
C GLY A 327 36.10 56.13 -7.85
N GLN A 328 36.34 56.33 -6.54
CA GLN A 328 35.98 55.34 -5.52
C GLN A 328 34.45 55.24 -5.43
N THR A 329 33.93 54.02 -5.38
CA THR A 329 32.74 53.57 -4.62
C THR A 329 32.67 52.03 -4.81
N ALA A 330 32.23 51.19 -3.87
CA ALA A 330 31.98 51.24 -2.44
C ALA A 330 32.02 49.76 -1.97
#